data_AF-A0A5C9EVQ2-F1
#
_entry.id   AF-A0A5C9EVQ2-F1
#
_cell.length_a   1.000
_cell.length_b   1.000
_cell.length_c   1.000
_cell.angle_alpha   90.00
_cell.angle_beta   90.00
_cell.angle_gamma   90.00
#
_symmetry.space_group_name_H-M   'P 1'
#
loop_
_entity.id
_entity.type
_entity.pdbx_description
1 polymer ?
#
loop_
_entity_poly.entity_id
_entity_poly.type
_entity_poly.pdbx_seq_one_letter_code
_entity_poly.pdbx_strand_id
1 'polypeptide(L)'
;MNRLDMEHKKKNQGSPKYLKIIAYFAGFSGILFLTFFIGYYISLSYSSIGIILTIFLIPVLLTLNNLLVYLFMKKKGITRKHKIIISIYFSINQIFSFIIGLTIPLMESISRNNYALVMLPLLVLINYILIRRILYYMEQENTNLTNRENNNTDLELETIKRPIIEFEGKKYTYSPYSLLLLAIGAPLLALAIYFFFDWEINYWLHELVVKQTTFLLNSLFNMGVSNSYLPQGSYHWNFNIPSRGTIYFETFCTGIQAICIFAGIIFFTPHSKDRRTNRDIIWRKTKSLIISSAIFYLVNILRMVIQIYLYYIGYAWSDIHYSISAASSFIAAIIVLLLHKWIPEFIISLIWVYSLIKQKVKKNSENTKKNI
;
A
#
# COMPACT_ATOMS: atom_id res chain seq x y z
N MET A 1 -7.35 54.94 6.30
CA MET A 1 -7.75 53.58 5.89
C MET A 1 -6.46 52.78 5.70
N ASN A 2 -6.11 51.94 6.67
CA ASN A 2 -4.75 51.44 6.87
C ASN A 2 -4.35 50.35 5.87
N ARG A 3 -3.13 50.45 5.35
CA ARG A 3 -2.48 49.48 4.44
C ARG A 3 -2.48 48.05 5.02
N LEU A 4 -2.52 47.93 6.35
CA LEU A 4 -2.59 46.66 7.10
C LEU A 4 -3.94 45.93 6.93
N ASP A 5 -5.06 46.64 6.76
CA ASP A 5 -6.37 46.01 6.52
C ASP A 5 -6.51 45.46 5.09
N MET A 6 -5.80 46.06 4.12
CA MET A 6 -5.73 45.54 2.76
C MET A 6 -4.86 44.27 2.65
N GLU A 7 -3.81 44.14 3.47
CA GLU A 7 -3.02 42.90 3.52
C GLU A 7 -3.75 41.76 4.22
N HIS A 8 -4.55 42.04 5.27
CA HIS A 8 -5.37 41.02 5.90
C HIS A 8 -6.52 40.54 5.01
N LYS A 9 -7.12 41.41 4.17
CA LYS A 9 -8.10 40.99 3.15
C LYS A 9 -7.50 40.18 2.00
N LYS A 10 -6.23 40.38 1.62
CA LYS A 10 -5.55 39.54 0.60
C LYS A 10 -5.20 38.14 1.09
N LYS A 11 -5.00 37.92 2.39
CA LYS A 11 -4.76 36.58 2.97
C LYS A 11 -6.00 35.69 3.01
N ASN A 12 -7.21 36.23 2.85
CA ASN A 12 -8.46 35.47 2.81
C ASN A 12 -8.87 34.94 1.41
N GLN A 13 -8.05 35.12 0.36
CA GLN A 13 -8.22 34.42 -0.93
C GLN A 13 -7.69 32.97 -0.91
N GLY A 14 -7.93 32.23 0.18
CA GLY A 14 -7.56 30.81 0.33
C GLY A 14 -8.48 29.83 -0.41
N SER A 15 -9.70 30.26 -0.78
CA SER A 15 -10.75 29.41 -1.36
C SER A 15 -10.47 28.79 -2.75
N PRO A 16 -9.93 29.51 -3.77
CA PRO A 16 -9.87 28.98 -5.14
C PRO A 16 -8.85 27.86 -5.36
N LYS A 17 -7.91 27.63 -4.42
CA LYS A 17 -6.90 26.57 -4.55
C LYS A 17 -7.43 25.21 -4.08
N TYR A 18 -8.17 25.17 -2.97
CA TYR A 18 -8.75 23.93 -2.44
C TYR A 18 -9.88 23.41 -3.34
N LEU A 19 -10.75 24.31 -3.82
CA LEU A 19 -11.87 23.93 -4.68
C LEU A 19 -11.39 23.28 -5.99
N LYS A 20 -10.28 23.76 -6.55
CA LYS A 20 -9.62 23.11 -7.69
C LYS A 20 -9.13 21.71 -7.32
N ILE A 21 -8.42 21.53 -6.21
CA ILE A 21 -7.90 20.21 -5.79
C ILE A 21 -9.05 19.21 -5.63
N ILE A 22 -10.16 19.62 -5.00
CA ILE A 22 -11.35 18.80 -4.84
C ILE A 22 -11.94 18.44 -6.21
N ALA A 23 -12.07 19.40 -7.12
CA ALA A 23 -12.58 19.15 -8.47
C ALA A 23 -11.71 18.15 -9.25
N TYR A 24 -10.39 18.27 -9.19
CA TYR A 24 -9.48 17.30 -9.83
C TYR A 24 -9.58 15.92 -9.17
N PHE A 25 -9.64 15.84 -7.84
CA PHE A 25 -9.84 14.58 -7.13
C PHE A 25 -11.16 13.90 -7.51
N ALA A 26 -12.25 14.66 -7.57
CA ALA A 26 -13.54 14.17 -8.04
C ALA A 26 -13.47 13.70 -9.50
N GLY A 27 -12.79 14.46 -10.38
CA GLY A 27 -12.59 14.08 -11.78
C GLY A 27 -11.82 12.77 -11.94
N PHE A 28 -10.68 12.61 -11.26
CA PHE A 28 -9.91 11.36 -11.26
C PHE A 28 -10.71 10.18 -10.71
N SER A 29 -11.47 10.39 -9.64
CA SER A 29 -12.31 9.34 -9.04
C SER A 29 -13.49 8.98 -9.95
N GLY A 30 -14.12 9.95 -10.60
CA GLY A 30 -15.20 9.73 -11.56
C GLY A 30 -14.76 8.91 -12.76
N ILE A 31 -13.59 9.23 -13.35
CA ILE A 31 -13.00 8.43 -14.43
C ILE A 31 -12.68 7.00 -13.95
N LEU A 32 -12.23 6.85 -12.70
CA LEU A 32 -11.94 5.55 -12.11
C LEU A 32 -13.20 4.68 -11.99
N PHE A 33 -14.29 5.22 -11.45
CA PHE A 33 -15.58 4.52 -11.37
C PHE A 33 -16.16 4.21 -12.76
N LEU A 34 -16.09 5.16 -13.69
CA LEU A 34 -16.53 4.93 -15.07
C LEU A 34 -15.78 3.76 -15.69
N THR A 35 -14.47 3.70 -15.49
CA THR A 35 -13.62 2.61 -15.99
C THR A 35 -14.00 1.25 -15.38
N PHE A 36 -14.31 1.22 -14.07
CA PHE A 36 -14.82 0.02 -13.40
C PHE A 36 -16.13 -0.46 -14.01
N PHE A 37 -17.12 0.42 -14.15
CA PHE A 37 -18.43 0.05 -14.70
C PHE A 37 -18.33 -0.42 -16.14
N ILE A 38 -17.46 0.21 -16.95
CA ILE A 38 -17.19 -0.25 -18.32
C ILE A 38 -16.64 -1.69 -18.30
N GLY A 39 -15.66 -2.00 -17.46
CA GLY A 39 -15.15 -3.36 -17.30
C GLY A 39 -16.24 -4.36 -16.88
N TYR A 40 -17.09 -3.96 -15.94
CA TYR A 40 -18.19 -4.78 -15.43
C TYR A 40 -19.28 -5.08 -16.47
N TYR A 41 -19.75 -4.07 -17.20
CA TYR A 41 -20.80 -4.27 -18.21
C TYR A 41 -20.29 -5.03 -19.44
N ILE A 42 -19.02 -4.83 -19.80
CA ILE A 42 -18.40 -5.59 -20.88
C ILE A 42 -18.32 -7.08 -20.53
N SER A 43 -17.87 -7.43 -19.33
CA SER A 43 -17.76 -8.83 -18.93
C SER A 43 -19.11 -9.52 -18.89
N LEU A 44 -20.21 -8.83 -18.49
CA LEU A 44 -21.57 -9.38 -18.57
C LEU A 44 -22.03 -9.73 -19.99
N SER A 45 -21.53 -9.02 -21.01
CA SER A 45 -22.02 -9.15 -22.38
C SER A 45 -21.44 -10.36 -23.12
N TYR A 46 -20.31 -10.94 -22.66
CA TYR A 46 -19.58 -12.10 -23.24
C TYR A 46 -19.56 -12.21 -24.77
N SER A 47 -19.63 -11.09 -25.49
CA SER A 47 -19.71 -11.07 -26.93
C SER A 47 -18.37 -10.64 -27.51
N SER A 48 -18.06 -11.10 -28.72
CA SER A 48 -16.90 -10.63 -29.49
C SER A 48 -16.90 -9.10 -29.63
N ILE A 49 -18.09 -8.49 -29.66
CA ILE A 49 -18.29 -7.04 -29.65
C ILE A 49 -17.75 -6.40 -28.36
N GLY A 50 -18.01 -7.01 -27.19
CA GLY A 50 -17.48 -6.53 -25.90
C GLY A 50 -15.94 -6.49 -25.85
N ILE A 51 -15.27 -7.47 -26.45
CA ILE A 51 -13.81 -7.50 -26.54
C ILE A 51 -13.30 -6.36 -27.43
N ILE A 52 -13.91 -6.15 -28.61
CA ILE A 52 -13.54 -5.06 -29.52
C ILE A 52 -13.76 -3.70 -28.83
N LEU A 53 -14.89 -3.51 -28.14
CA LEU A 53 -15.18 -2.31 -27.37
C LEU A 53 -14.14 -2.07 -26.27
N THR A 54 -13.65 -3.14 -25.61
CA THR A 54 -12.59 -3.03 -24.60
C THR A 54 -11.31 -2.44 -25.17
N ILE A 55 -10.87 -2.99 -26.32
CA ILE A 55 -9.64 -2.57 -27.00
C ILE A 55 -9.70 -1.09 -27.36
N PHE A 56 -10.87 -0.56 -27.69
CA PHE A 56 -11.05 0.85 -28.04
C PHE A 56 -11.27 1.76 -26.82
N LEU A 57 -12.12 1.37 -25.87
CA LEU A 57 -12.52 2.21 -24.74
C LEU A 57 -11.38 2.42 -23.73
N ILE A 58 -10.55 1.40 -23.46
CA ILE A 58 -9.44 1.54 -22.50
C ILE A 58 -8.46 2.65 -22.93
N PRO A 59 -7.92 2.66 -24.17
CA PRO A 59 -7.05 3.75 -24.63
C PRO A 59 -7.70 5.14 -24.54
N VAL A 60 -8.98 5.25 -24.87
CA VAL A 60 -9.73 6.52 -24.76
C VAL A 60 -9.79 7.00 -23.31
N LEU A 61 -10.14 6.11 -22.38
CA LEU A 61 -10.21 6.42 -20.95
C LEU A 61 -8.84 6.77 -20.36
N LEU A 62 -7.78 6.07 -20.77
CA LEU A 62 -6.39 6.37 -20.37
C LEU A 62 -5.96 7.74 -20.92
N THR A 63 -6.33 8.06 -22.17
CA THR A 63 -6.04 9.35 -22.79
C THR A 63 -6.76 10.49 -22.07
N LEU A 64 -8.03 10.30 -21.70
CA LEU A 64 -8.81 11.27 -20.92
C LEU A 64 -8.18 11.52 -19.54
N ASN A 65 -7.77 10.45 -18.86
CA ASN A 65 -7.09 10.54 -17.57
C ASN A 65 -5.75 11.31 -17.68
N ASN A 66 -4.96 11.00 -18.71
CA ASN A 66 -3.69 11.68 -18.99
C ASN A 66 -3.89 13.15 -19.37
N LEU A 67 -4.96 13.48 -20.08
CA LEU A 67 -5.36 14.86 -20.33
C LEU A 67 -5.67 15.60 -19.03
N LEU A 68 -6.37 14.97 -18.09
CA LEU A 68 -6.69 15.55 -16.79
C LEU A 68 -5.42 15.79 -15.94
N VAL A 69 -4.47 14.83 -15.93
CA VAL A 69 -3.13 15.02 -15.36
C VAL A 69 -2.42 16.21 -16.01
N TYR A 70 -2.41 16.27 -17.34
CA TYR A 70 -1.78 17.37 -18.08
C TYR A 70 -2.39 18.72 -17.72
N LEU A 71 -3.72 18.84 -17.70
CA LEU A 71 -4.42 20.07 -17.33
C LEU A 71 -4.13 20.50 -15.89
N PHE A 72 -4.04 19.55 -14.96
CA PHE A 72 -3.68 19.83 -13.57
C PHE A 72 -2.25 20.39 -13.42
N MET A 73 -1.34 19.93 -14.28
CA MET A 73 0.08 20.28 -14.25
C MET A 73 0.45 21.43 -15.18
N LYS A 74 -0.38 21.80 -16.18
CA LYS A 74 -0.08 22.78 -17.25
C LYS A 74 0.42 24.12 -16.74
N LYS A 75 -0.07 24.58 -15.58
CA LYS A 75 0.26 25.90 -15.00
C LYS A 75 1.48 25.91 -14.08
N LYS A 76 2.18 24.79 -13.91
CA LYS A 76 3.20 24.63 -12.87
C LYS A 76 4.47 24.05 -13.48
N GLY A 77 5.63 24.57 -13.10
CA GLY A 77 6.95 24.33 -13.70
C GLY A 77 7.45 22.88 -13.77
N ILE A 78 6.62 21.89 -13.44
CA ILE A 78 7.01 20.50 -13.19
C ILE A 78 7.74 19.91 -14.39
N THR A 79 8.93 19.36 -14.11
CA THR A 79 9.75 18.68 -15.10
C THR A 79 9.00 17.56 -15.83
N ARG A 80 9.35 17.35 -17.11
CA ARG A 80 8.74 16.32 -17.97
C ARG A 80 8.81 14.92 -17.37
N LYS A 81 9.92 14.58 -16.69
CA LYS A 81 10.11 13.29 -16.02
C LYS A 81 9.03 13.01 -14.96
N HIS A 82 8.74 13.98 -14.10
CA HIS A 82 7.72 13.82 -13.06
C HIS A 82 6.30 13.71 -13.66
N LYS A 83 6.01 14.47 -14.72
CA LYS A 83 4.73 14.38 -15.47
C LYS A 83 4.47 12.96 -15.98
N ILE A 84 5.48 12.36 -16.62
CA ILE A 84 5.39 10.98 -17.16
C ILE A 84 5.17 9.98 -16.03
N ILE A 85 5.98 10.04 -14.95
CA ILE A 85 5.85 9.11 -13.82
C ILE A 85 4.46 9.16 -13.19
N ILE A 86 3.92 10.36 -12.98
CA ILE A 86 2.59 10.56 -12.40
C ILE A 86 1.50 10.01 -13.32
N SER A 87 1.59 10.31 -14.62
CA SER A 87 0.67 9.81 -15.64
C SER A 87 0.66 8.27 -15.68
N ILE A 88 1.83 7.64 -15.58
CA ILE A 88 1.94 6.17 -15.48
C ILE A 88 1.22 5.66 -14.22
N TYR A 89 1.42 6.27 -13.05
CA TYR A 89 0.75 5.82 -11.82
C TYR A 89 -0.77 5.92 -11.89
N PHE A 90 -1.31 7.03 -12.43
CA PHE A 90 -2.76 7.16 -12.63
C PHE A 90 -3.30 6.16 -13.65
N SER A 91 -2.55 5.90 -14.73
CA SER A 91 -2.91 4.92 -15.75
C SER A 91 -2.95 3.50 -15.17
N ILE A 92 -1.95 3.12 -14.37
CA ILE A 92 -1.92 1.83 -13.68
C ILE A 92 -3.12 1.69 -12.74
N ASN A 93 -3.42 2.72 -11.93
CA ASN A 93 -4.56 2.70 -11.00
C ASN A 93 -5.90 2.53 -11.75
N GLN A 94 -6.02 3.13 -12.94
CA GLN A 94 -7.19 3.02 -13.80
C GLN A 94 -7.30 1.63 -14.44
N ILE A 95 -6.19 1.03 -14.89
CA ILE A 95 -6.16 -0.34 -15.40
C ILE A 95 -6.61 -1.32 -14.32
N PHE A 96 -6.18 -1.14 -13.05
CA PHE A 96 -6.68 -1.95 -11.95
C PHE A 96 -8.19 -1.83 -11.78
N SER A 97 -8.74 -0.63 -11.83
CA SER A 97 -10.19 -0.40 -11.78
C SER A 97 -10.94 -1.17 -12.87
N PHE A 98 -10.42 -1.13 -14.10
CA PHE A 98 -10.97 -1.89 -15.22
C PHE A 98 -10.95 -3.40 -14.96
N ILE A 99 -9.80 -3.93 -14.54
CA ILE A 99 -9.61 -5.37 -14.28
C ILE A 99 -10.55 -5.85 -13.17
N ILE A 100 -10.74 -5.06 -12.12
CA ILE A 100 -11.70 -5.39 -11.05
C ILE A 100 -13.12 -5.50 -11.61
N GLY A 101 -13.54 -4.52 -12.42
CA GLY A 101 -14.85 -4.57 -13.09
C GLY A 101 -15.01 -5.81 -13.96
N LEU A 102 -14.00 -6.10 -14.78
CA LEU A 102 -13.98 -7.25 -15.68
C LEU A 102 -14.10 -8.59 -14.93
N THR A 103 -13.43 -8.70 -13.78
CA THR A 103 -13.29 -9.98 -13.05
C THR A 103 -14.52 -10.34 -12.23
N ILE A 104 -15.28 -9.40 -11.68
CA ILE A 104 -16.39 -9.71 -10.76
C ILE A 104 -17.43 -10.67 -11.35
N PRO A 105 -17.94 -10.47 -12.59
CA PRO A 105 -18.92 -11.42 -13.16
C PRO A 105 -18.36 -12.82 -13.42
N LEU A 106 -17.04 -12.95 -13.54
CA LEU A 106 -16.32 -14.22 -13.71
C LEU A 106 -16.08 -14.96 -12.39
N MET A 107 -16.36 -14.32 -11.25
CA MET A 107 -16.12 -14.92 -9.94
C MET A 107 -17.28 -15.85 -9.53
N GLU A 108 -16.91 -16.99 -8.96
CA GLU A 108 -17.81 -18.02 -8.45
C GLU A 108 -18.21 -17.78 -6.99
N SER A 109 -17.39 -17.07 -6.23
CA SER A 109 -17.67 -16.77 -4.81
C SER A 109 -18.97 -15.99 -4.64
N ILE A 110 -19.79 -16.40 -3.67
CA ILE A 110 -21.02 -15.68 -3.27
C ILE A 110 -20.69 -14.24 -2.82
N SER A 111 -19.49 -14.05 -2.26
CA SER A 111 -18.98 -12.77 -1.77
C SER A 111 -18.35 -11.88 -2.86
N ARG A 112 -18.43 -12.25 -4.15
CA ARG A 112 -17.74 -11.56 -5.26
C ARG A 112 -17.99 -10.04 -5.33
N ASN A 113 -19.17 -9.57 -4.98
CA ASN A 113 -19.48 -8.14 -5.02
C ASN A 113 -18.69 -7.33 -3.97
N ASN A 114 -18.27 -7.98 -2.87
CA ASN A 114 -17.45 -7.34 -1.85
C ASN A 114 -16.05 -6.99 -2.37
N TYR A 115 -15.59 -7.66 -3.43
CA TYR A 115 -14.32 -7.34 -4.06
C TYR A 115 -14.28 -5.87 -4.54
N ALA A 116 -15.32 -5.40 -5.23
CA ALA A 116 -15.42 -3.99 -5.61
C ALA A 116 -15.56 -3.07 -4.40
N LEU A 117 -16.33 -3.48 -3.39
CA LEU A 117 -16.56 -2.70 -2.18
C LEU A 117 -15.27 -2.43 -1.41
N VAL A 118 -14.32 -3.37 -1.42
CA VAL A 118 -13.01 -3.20 -0.78
C VAL A 118 -12.02 -2.47 -1.69
N MET A 119 -11.94 -2.86 -2.96
CA MET A 119 -10.89 -2.36 -3.84
C MET A 119 -11.14 -0.96 -4.37
N LEU A 120 -12.39 -0.58 -4.70
CA LEU A 120 -12.66 0.76 -5.25
C LEU A 120 -12.30 1.88 -4.27
N PRO A 121 -12.67 1.81 -2.96
CA PRO A 121 -12.21 2.79 -1.98
C PRO A 121 -10.68 2.86 -1.88
N LEU A 122 -9.99 1.71 -1.97
CA LEU A 122 -8.54 1.67 -1.96
C LEU A 122 -7.93 2.39 -3.18
N LEU A 123 -8.47 2.16 -4.37
CA LEU A 123 -8.02 2.85 -5.59
C LEU A 123 -8.31 4.36 -5.54
N VAL A 124 -9.44 4.78 -4.95
CA VAL A 124 -9.75 6.20 -4.71
C VAL A 124 -8.76 6.82 -3.71
N LEU A 125 -8.39 6.09 -2.65
CA LEU A 125 -7.36 6.52 -1.71
C LEU A 125 -5.99 6.66 -2.39
N ILE A 126 -5.64 5.75 -3.29
CA ILE A 126 -4.42 5.86 -4.11
C ILE A 126 -4.46 7.12 -4.98
N ASN A 127 -5.59 7.44 -5.64
CA ASN A 127 -5.74 8.70 -6.38
C ASN A 127 -5.48 9.92 -5.49
N TYR A 128 -6.02 9.94 -4.27
CA TYR A 128 -5.77 11.02 -3.32
C TYR A 128 -4.27 11.16 -3.00
N ILE A 129 -3.58 10.05 -2.74
CA ILE A 129 -2.15 10.02 -2.45
C ILE A 129 -1.33 10.52 -3.65
N LEU A 130 -1.68 10.13 -4.88
CA LEU A 130 -1.03 10.59 -6.10
C LEU A 130 -1.22 12.11 -6.32
N ILE A 131 -2.40 12.66 -6.00
CA ILE A 131 -2.62 14.11 -6.04
C ILE A 131 -1.72 14.82 -5.03
N ARG A 132 -1.62 14.32 -3.79
CA ARG A 132 -0.69 14.89 -2.79
C ARG A 132 0.76 14.81 -3.28
N ARG A 133 1.13 13.75 -3.97
CA ARG A 133 2.46 13.61 -4.57
C ARG A 133 2.73 14.66 -5.65
N ILE A 134 1.73 14.98 -6.48
CA ILE A 134 1.86 16.09 -7.45
C ILE A 134 2.07 17.42 -6.72
N LEU A 135 1.27 17.69 -5.68
CA LEU A 135 1.39 18.93 -4.90
C LEU A 135 2.77 19.05 -4.25
N TYR A 136 3.34 17.95 -3.77
CA TYR A 136 4.70 17.90 -3.25
C TYR A 136 5.73 18.34 -4.29
N TYR A 137 5.67 17.78 -5.52
CA TYR A 137 6.62 18.14 -6.57
C TYR A 137 6.53 19.62 -6.96
N MET A 138 5.32 20.16 -7.01
CA MET A 138 5.12 21.59 -7.27
C MET A 138 5.76 22.47 -6.20
N GLU A 139 5.61 22.10 -4.93
CA GLU A 139 6.15 22.87 -3.83
C GLU A 139 7.68 22.83 -3.86
N GLN A 140 8.28 21.67 -4.09
CA GLN A 140 9.73 21.51 -4.15
C GLN A 140 10.38 22.37 -5.24
N GLU A 141 9.77 22.45 -6.42
CA GLU A 141 10.29 23.26 -7.52
C GLU A 141 10.18 24.76 -7.24
N ASN A 142 9.09 25.20 -6.61
CA ASN A 142 8.95 26.58 -6.14
C ASN A 142 9.99 26.93 -5.07
N THR A 143 10.26 26.01 -4.12
CA THR A 143 11.27 26.23 -3.06
C THR A 143 12.69 26.26 -3.64
N ASN A 144 13.00 25.42 -4.63
CA ASN A 144 14.31 25.43 -5.29
C ASN A 144 14.55 26.73 -6.10
N LEU A 145 13.48 27.39 -6.55
CA LEU A 145 13.55 28.71 -7.18
C LEU A 145 13.77 29.84 -6.16
N THR A 146 13.23 29.72 -4.94
CA THR A 146 13.36 30.75 -3.88
C THR A 146 14.59 30.58 -3.00
N ASN A 147 15.07 29.35 -2.78
CA ASN A 147 16.26 29.07 -1.97
C ASN A 147 17.59 29.35 -2.71
N ARG A 148 17.55 29.85 -3.95
CA ARG A 148 18.72 30.51 -4.57
C ARG A 148 18.96 31.92 -4.02
N GLU A 149 18.04 32.48 -3.24
CA GLU A 149 18.15 33.87 -2.76
C GLU A 149 18.24 34.03 -1.23
N ASN A 150 17.96 33.02 -0.40
CA ASN A 150 18.06 33.17 1.06
C ASN A 150 18.58 31.90 1.75
N ASN A 151 19.90 31.78 1.81
CA ASN A 151 20.56 31.02 2.87
C ASN A 151 20.70 31.95 4.07
N ASN A 152 19.78 31.86 5.03
CA ASN A 152 19.96 32.14 6.45
C ASN A 152 18.59 32.46 7.07
N THR A 153 17.92 31.45 7.62
CA THR A 153 17.18 31.55 8.88
C THR A 153 16.50 30.20 9.12
N ASP A 154 17.25 29.26 9.71
CA ASP A 154 16.62 28.21 10.51
C ASP A 154 16.79 28.63 11.97
N LEU A 155 15.78 29.39 12.44
CA LEU A 155 15.67 29.85 13.81
C LEU A 155 15.53 28.66 14.77
N GLU A 156 16.27 28.78 15.86
CA GLU A 156 16.24 27.96 17.06
C GLU A 156 14.82 27.66 17.52
N LEU A 157 14.57 26.38 17.84
CA LEU A 157 13.46 25.98 18.68
C LEU A 157 14.00 25.18 19.85
N GLU A 158 14.20 25.94 20.91
CA GLU A 158 14.30 25.64 22.34
C GLU A 158 14.07 24.18 22.79
N THR A 159 15.15 23.64 23.38
CA THR A 159 15.20 23.01 24.72
C THR A 159 14.04 22.11 25.15
N ILE A 160 13.93 20.95 24.49
CA ILE A 160 13.61 19.71 25.22
C ILE A 160 14.74 18.72 24.91
N LYS A 161 15.41 18.19 25.96
CA LYS A 161 16.47 17.15 25.92
C LYS A 161 15.97 15.82 25.32
N ARG A 162 15.42 15.83 24.11
CA ARG A 162 15.05 14.62 23.37
C ARG A 162 16.25 14.20 22.53
N PRO A 163 16.54 12.90 22.42
CA PRO A 163 17.60 12.44 21.55
C PRO A 163 17.29 12.86 20.11
N ILE A 164 18.29 13.40 19.42
CA ILE A 164 18.25 13.66 17.99
C ILE A 164 19.16 12.61 17.37
N ILE A 165 18.64 11.84 16.42
CA ILE A 165 19.44 10.90 15.65
C ILE A 165 19.63 11.47 14.26
N GLU A 166 20.87 11.56 13.81
CA GLU A 166 21.20 11.96 12.45
C GLU A 166 21.50 10.73 11.60
N PHE A 167 20.83 10.61 10.45
CA PHE A 167 21.03 9.53 9.51
C PHE A 167 20.87 10.06 8.08
N GLU A 168 21.85 9.82 7.20
CA GLU A 168 21.89 10.34 5.83
C GLU A 168 21.64 11.86 5.72
N GLY A 169 22.21 12.64 6.65
CA GLY A 169 22.04 14.11 6.68
C GLY A 169 20.63 14.58 7.05
N LYS A 170 19.76 13.69 7.54
CA LYS A 170 18.43 14.01 8.06
C LYS A 170 18.37 13.86 9.57
N LYS A 171 17.60 14.73 10.22
CA LYS A 171 17.39 14.73 11.67
C LYS A 171 16.10 14.02 12.01
N TYR A 172 16.20 12.98 12.84
CA TYR A 172 15.08 12.18 13.29
C TYR A 172 14.79 12.47 14.76
N THR A 173 13.58 12.92 15.02
CA THR A 173 13.07 13.16 16.37
C THR A 173 11.63 12.66 16.45
N TYR A 174 11.30 11.91 17.50
CA TYR A 174 9.98 11.28 17.64
C TYR A 174 9.24 11.74 18.89
N SER A 175 7.94 11.47 18.95
CA SER A 175 7.18 11.54 20.20
C SER A 175 7.14 10.15 20.86
N PRO A 176 7.26 10.05 22.20
CA PRO A 176 7.03 8.80 22.91
C PRO A 176 5.67 8.17 22.58
N TYR A 177 4.62 9.01 22.43
CA TYR A 177 3.29 8.55 22.04
C TYR A 177 3.27 7.85 20.68
N SER A 178 4.02 8.35 19.68
CA SER A 178 4.09 7.69 18.37
C SER A 178 4.76 6.31 18.42
N LEU A 179 5.62 6.07 19.42
CA LEU A 179 6.28 4.78 19.62
C LEU A 179 5.40 3.80 20.39
N LEU A 180 4.67 4.30 21.38
CA LEU A 180 3.63 3.52 22.05
C LEU A 180 2.56 3.07 21.06
N LEU A 181 2.16 3.99 20.17
CA LEU A 181 1.23 3.73 19.08
C LEU A 181 1.80 2.70 18.08
N LEU A 182 3.11 2.69 17.81
CA LEU A 182 3.74 1.62 17.03
C LEU A 182 3.65 0.27 17.77
N ALA A 183 4.03 0.22 19.04
CA ALA A 183 4.10 -1.02 19.81
C ALA A 183 2.72 -1.68 20.04
N ILE A 184 1.68 -0.88 20.29
CA ILE A 184 0.32 -1.38 20.57
C ILE A 184 -0.55 -1.34 19.31
N GLY A 185 -0.49 -0.25 18.56
CA GLY A 185 -1.31 -0.05 17.38
C GLY A 185 -0.96 -1.00 16.25
N ALA A 186 0.32 -1.31 16.00
CA ALA A 186 0.69 -2.22 14.91
C ALA A 186 0.12 -3.64 15.09
N PRO A 187 0.26 -4.31 16.26
CA PRO A 187 -0.40 -5.59 16.50
C PRO A 187 -1.93 -5.52 16.40
N LEU A 188 -2.55 -4.49 16.99
CA LEU A 188 -4.01 -4.34 16.96
C LEU A 188 -4.55 -4.16 15.54
N LEU A 189 -3.89 -3.34 14.72
CA LEU A 189 -4.29 -3.15 13.33
C LEU A 189 -3.98 -4.38 12.47
N ALA A 190 -2.85 -5.05 12.70
CA ALA A 190 -2.57 -6.31 12.02
C ALA A 190 -3.66 -7.35 12.30
N LEU A 191 -4.08 -7.48 13.56
CA LEU A 191 -5.15 -8.38 13.98
C LEU A 191 -6.51 -7.95 13.39
N ALA A 192 -6.82 -6.66 13.38
CA ALA A 192 -8.05 -6.14 12.78
C ALA A 192 -8.12 -6.41 11.27
N ILE A 193 -7.01 -6.20 10.54
CA ILE A 193 -6.95 -6.49 9.09
C ILE A 193 -7.03 -8.00 8.86
N TYR A 194 -6.39 -8.82 9.69
CA TYR A 194 -6.46 -10.28 9.59
C TYR A 194 -7.89 -10.78 9.75
N PHE A 195 -8.58 -10.41 10.83
CA PHE A 195 -9.97 -10.81 11.04
C PHE A 195 -10.92 -10.23 9.99
N PHE A 196 -10.62 -9.05 9.45
CA PHE A 196 -11.36 -8.54 8.31
C PHE A 196 -11.27 -9.52 7.12
N PHE A 197 -10.07 -9.96 6.73
CA PHE A 197 -9.90 -10.89 5.60
C PHE A 197 -10.33 -12.33 5.89
N ASP A 198 -10.35 -12.74 7.15
CA ASP A 198 -10.83 -14.06 7.57
C ASP A 198 -12.37 -14.16 7.57
N TRP A 199 -13.06 -13.03 7.53
CA TRP A 199 -14.51 -13.00 7.43
C TRP A 199 -14.97 -13.46 6.03
N GLU A 200 -16.01 -14.30 5.97
CA GLU A 200 -16.61 -14.85 4.75
C GLU A 200 -16.88 -13.84 3.64
N ILE A 201 -17.17 -12.58 4.00
CA ILE A 201 -17.36 -11.48 3.04
C ILE A 201 -16.12 -11.23 2.17
N ASN A 202 -14.94 -11.71 2.57
CA ASN A 202 -13.66 -11.53 1.88
C ASN A 202 -13.13 -12.79 1.19
N TYR A 203 -13.91 -13.87 1.13
CA TYR A 203 -13.48 -15.12 0.47
C TYR A 203 -13.38 -15.02 -1.06
N TRP A 204 -13.75 -13.88 -1.64
CA TRP A 204 -13.33 -13.52 -3.00
C TRP A 204 -11.80 -13.53 -3.15
N LEU A 205 -11.03 -13.24 -2.08
CA LEU A 205 -9.57 -13.29 -2.12
C LEU A 205 -9.06 -14.73 -2.24
N HIS A 206 -9.76 -15.69 -1.60
CA HIS A 206 -9.39 -17.11 -1.66
C HIS A 206 -9.51 -17.62 -3.09
N GLU A 207 -10.59 -17.24 -3.77
CA GLU A 207 -10.82 -17.56 -5.17
C GLU A 207 -9.66 -17.10 -6.07
N LEU A 208 -9.21 -15.84 -5.91
CA LEU A 208 -8.12 -15.29 -6.70
C LEU A 208 -6.83 -16.09 -6.52
N VAL A 209 -6.48 -16.41 -5.27
CA VAL A 209 -5.27 -17.18 -4.95
C VAL A 209 -5.37 -18.60 -5.50
N VAL A 210 -6.48 -19.29 -5.23
CA VAL A 210 -6.69 -20.68 -5.66
C VAL A 210 -6.66 -20.81 -7.17
N LYS A 211 -7.39 -19.96 -7.90
CA LYS A 211 -7.42 -19.98 -9.38
C LYS A 211 -6.04 -19.70 -9.98
N GLN A 212 -5.29 -18.73 -9.43
CA GLN A 212 -3.93 -18.45 -9.90
C GLN A 212 -2.96 -19.60 -9.61
N THR A 213 -3.03 -20.20 -8.42
CA THR A 213 -2.20 -21.37 -8.08
C THR A 213 -2.52 -22.55 -8.99
N THR A 214 -3.80 -22.88 -9.21
CA THR A 214 -4.21 -23.94 -10.14
C THR A 214 -3.71 -23.67 -11.57
N PHE A 215 -3.88 -22.44 -12.05
CA PHE A 215 -3.40 -22.04 -13.37
C PHE A 215 -1.88 -22.26 -13.52
N LEU A 216 -1.09 -21.85 -12.54
CA LEU A 216 0.37 -22.02 -12.58
C LEU A 216 0.78 -23.49 -12.48
N LEU A 217 0.14 -24.29 -11.62
CA LEU A 217 0.42 -25.73 -11.50
C LEU A 217 0.19 -26.46 -12.81
N ASN A 218 -0.93 -26.19 -13.47
CA ASN A 218 -1.25 -26.80 -14.75
C ASN A 218 -0.34 -26.29 -15.88
N SER A 219 0.01 -25.01 -15.87
CA SER A 219 0.88 -24.43 -16.90
C SER A 219 2.34 -24.88 -16.79
N LEU A 220 2.86 -25.01 -15.56
CA LEU A 220 4.26 -25.34 -15.32
C LEU A 220 4.53 -26.85 -15.28
N PHE A 221 3.58 -27.63 -14.77
CA PHE A 221 3.80 -29.05 -14.47
C PHE A 221 2.77 -30.00 -15.11
N ASN A 222 1.76 -29.47 -15.82
CA ASN A 222 0.71 -30.26 -16.46
C ASN A 222 0.04 -31.28 -15.52
N MET A 223 -0.23 -30.88 -14.28
CA MET A 223 -0.70 -31.78 -13.23
C MET A 223 -2.18 -32.14 -13.32
N GLY A 224 -2.99 -31.42 -14.11
CA GLY A 224 -4.44 -31.61 -14.16
C GLY A 224 -5.14 -31.27 -12.83
N VAL A 225 -4.55 -30.36 -12.03
CA VAL A 225 -5.17 -29.88 -10.79
C VAL A 225 -6.44 -29.10 -11.13
N SER A 226 -7.51 -29.35 -10.40
CA SER A 226 -8.73 -28.52 -10.45
C SER A 226 -8.97 -27.84 -9.10
N ASN A 227 -9.82 -26.84 -9.09
CA ASN A 227 -10.31 -26.22 -7.87
C ASN A 227 -11.83 -26.36 -7.82
N SER A 228 -12.39 -26.35 -6.61
CA SER A 228 -13.84 -26.31 -6.44
C SER A 228 -14.23 -25.34 -5.34
N TYR A 229 -15.37 -24.68 -5.55
CA TYR A 229 -16.00 -23.79 -4.60
C TYR A 229 -17.07 -24.55 -3.80
N LEU A 230 -16.91 -24.60 -2.49
CA LEU A 230 -17.81 -25.27 -1.55
C LEU A 230 -18.40 -24.22 -0.60
N PRO A 231 -19.55 -23.61 -0.90
CA PRO A 231 -20.11 -22.53 -0.08
C PRO A 231 -20.60 -22.97 1.31
N GLN A 232 -20.50 -24.27 1.62
CA GLN A 232 -20.92 -24.86 2.89
C GLN A 232 -19.70 -25.50 3.57
N GLY A 233 -19.56 -25.29 4.89
CA GLY A 233 -18.49 -25.83 5.71
C GLY A 233 -17.46 -24.78 6.13
N SER A 234 -16.39 -25.22 6.79
CA SER A 234 -15.32 -24.33 7.28
C SER A 234 -14.35 -23.85 6.18
N TYR A 235 -14.34 -24.51 5.03
CA TYR A 235 -13.40 -24.25 3.95
C TYR A 235 -14.14 -24.08 2.63
N HIS A 236 -14.14 -22.85 2.11
CA HIS A 236 -14.96 -22.53 0.94
C HIS A 236 -14.28 -22.84 -0.40
N TRP A 237 -12.97 -23.09 -0.37
CA TRP A 237 -12.20 -23.43 -1.56
C TRP A 237 -11.31 -24.64 -1.28
N ASN A 238 -11.07 -25.44 -2.31
CA ASN A 238 -10.13 -26.54 -2.22
C ASN A 238 -9.38 -26.74 -3.55
N PHE A 239 -8.28 -27.47 -3.47
CA PHE A 239 -7.56 -28.02 -4.61
C PHE A 239 -7.88 -29.52 -4.71
N ASN A 240 -8.27 -29.96 -5.90
CA ASN A 240 -8.45 -31.37 -6.22
C ASN A 240 -7.23 -31.85 -7.00
N ILE A 241 -6.41 -32.67 -6.36
CA ILE A 241 -5.14 -33.16 -6.90
C ILE A 241 -5.36 -34.58 -7.41
N PRO A 242 -5.11 -34.84 -8.71
CA PRO A 242 -5.24 -36.17 -9.27
C PRO A 242 -4.44 -37.20 -8.47
N SER A 243 -5.05 -38.34 -8.20
CA SER A 243 -4.42 -39.50 -7.53
C SER A 243 -3.95 -39.28 -6.09
N ARG A 244 -4.26 -38.15 -5.44
CA ARG A 244 -3.90 -37.86 -4.04
C ARG A 244 -5.08 -37.46 -3.16
N GLY A 245 -6.06 -36.75 -3.72
CA GLY A 245 -7.23 -36.27 -2.99
C GLY A 245 -7.30 -34.75 -2.93
N THR A 246 -8.05 -34.24 -1.96
CA THR A 246 -8.41 -32.83 -1.86
C THR A 246 -7.62 -32.13 -0.74
N ILE A 247 -7.09 -30.94 -1.02
CA ILE A 247 -6.49 -30.05 -0.03
C ILE A 247 -7.39 -28.84 0.17
N TYR A 248 -7.87 -28.64 1.39
CA TYR A 248 -8.69 -27.49 1.75
C TYR A 248 -7.84 -26.21 1.85
N PHE A 249 -8.41 -25.10 1.37
CA PHE A 249 -7.75 -23.80 1.34
C PHE A 249 -8.24 -22.93 2.50
N GLU A 250 -7.29 -22.37 3.26
CA GLU A 250 -7.56 -21.51 4.41
C GLU A 250 -7.12 -20.07 4.16
N THR A 251 -7.60 -19.14 4.97
CA THR A 251 -7.17 -17.73 4.94
C THR A 251 -5.66 -17.60 5.08
N PHE A 252 -5.02 -18.44 5.90
CA PHE A 252 -3.56 -18.46 6.04
C PHE A 252 -2.83 -18.78 4.72
N CYS A 253 -3.44 -19.58 3.85
CA CYS A 253 -2.90 -19.95 2.53
C CYS A 253 -2.90 -18.78 1.54
N THR A 254 -3.53 -17.65 1.85
CA THR A 254 -3.47 -16.43 1.01
C THR A 254 -2.19 -15.61 1.22
N GLY A 255 -1.46 -15.85 2.32
CA GLY A 255 -0.32 -15.02 2.73
C GLY A 255 -0.72 -13.71 3.41
N ILE A 256 -2.01 -13.50 3.66
CA ILE A 256 -2.53 -12.24 4.23
C ILE A 256 -1.97 -11.97 5.63
N GLN A 257 -1.63 -12.99 6.42
CA GLN A 257 -1.06 -12.81 7.77
C GLN A 257 0.22 -11.98 7.74
N ALA A 258 1.16 -12.30 6.85
CA ALA A 258 2.40 -11.55 6.73
C ALA A 258 2.12 -10.12 6.25
N ILE A 259 1.23 -9.97 5.26
CA ILE A 259 0.81 -8.67 4.74
C ILE A 259 0.22 -7.80 5.87
N CYS A 260 -0.63 -8.36 6.73
CA CYS A 260 -1.26 -7.65 7.85
C CYS A 260 -0.24 -7.15 8.88
N ILE A 261 0.72 -8.01 9.26
CA ILE A 261 1.79 -7.64 10.20
C ILE A 261 2.58 -6.45 9.65
N PHE A 262 3.02 -6.54 8.40
CA PHE A 262 3.78 -5.46 7.78
C PHE A 262 2.95 -4.21 7.50
N ALA A 263 1.67 -4.35 7.14
CA ALA A 263 0.76 -3.22 7.00
C ALA A 263 0.59 -2.47 8.33
N GLY A 264 0.41 -3.19 9.44
CA GLY A 264 0.35 -2.62 10.79
C GLY A 264 1.63 -1.84 11.15
N ILE A 265 2.79 -2.46 10.94
CA ILE A 265 4.10 -1.84 11.20
C ILE A 265 4.29 -0.58 10.34
N ILE A 266 4.06 -0.67 9.02
CA ILE A 266 4.26 0.44 8.08
C ILE A 266 3.32 1.60 8.42
N PHE A 267 2.05 1.29 8.71
CA PHE A 267 1.04 2.30 9.02
C PHE A 267 1.42 3.08 10.28
N PHE A 268 1.81 2.37 11.34
CA PHE A 268 2.14 2.99 12.63
C PHE A 268 3.59 3.39 12.83
N THR A 269 4.47 3.17 11.84
CA THR A 269 5.85 3.65 11.89
C THR A 269 5.85 5.16 12.18
N PRO A 270 6.54 5.63 13.23
CA PRO A 270 6.39 7.00 13.69
C PRO A 270 6.97 8.00 12.68
N HIS A 271 6.37 9.18 12.65
CA HIS A 271 6.84 10.27 11.79
C HIS A 271 7.87 11.12 12.54
N SER A 272 8.94 11.54 11.85
CA SER A 272 9.85 12.54 12.42
C SER A 272 9.10 13.86 12.64
N LYS A 273 9.42 14.57 13.73
CA LYS A 273 8.91 15.93 13.97
C LYS A 273 9.59 16.96 13.09
N ASP A 274 10.78 16.64 12.58
CA ASP A 274 11.48 17.50 11.63
C ASP A 274 10.70 17.58 10.31
N ARG A 275 10.33 18.81 9.90
CA ARG A 275 9.48 19.05 8.72
C ARG A 275 10.15 18.57 7.43
N ARG A 276 11.47 18.73 7.32
CA ARG A 276 12.22 18.33 6.12
C ARG A 276 12.26 16.80 5.97
N THR A 277 12.48 16.10 7.07
CA THR A 277 12.54 14.63 7.11
C THR A 277 11.15 14.00 6.94
N ASN A 278 10.12 14.60 7.52
CA ASN A 278 8.73 14.13 7.44
C ASN A 278 8.06 14.40 6.08
N ARG A 279 8.71 15.19 5.21
CA ARG A 279 8.18 15.49 3.88
C ARG A 279 7.98 14.17 3.11
N ASP A 280 6.83 14.03 2.45
CA ASP A 280 6.48 12.87 1.62
C ASP A 280 6.34 11.52 2.33
N ILE A 281 6.27 11.48 3.67
CA ILE A 281 6.17 10.22 4.42
C ILE A 281 4.99 9.33 3.99
N ILE A 282 3.84 9.92 3.65
CA ILE A 282 2.65 9.19 3.24
C ILE A 282 2.89 8.42 1.94
N TRP A 283 3.57 9.02 0.96
CA TRP A 283 3.91 8.33 -0.28
C TRP A 283 4.91 7.21 -0.04
N ARG A 284 5.93 7.43 0.80
CA ARG A 284 6.90 6.38 1.16
C ARG A 284 6.23 5.20 1.85
N LYS A 285 5.34 5.44 2.81
CA LYS A 285 4.50 4.41 3.46
C LYS A 285 3.62 3.65 2.46
N THR A 286 2.91 4.37 1.62
CA THR A 286 2.02 3.77 0.60
C THR A 286 2.81 2.89 -0.36
N LYS A 287 3.93 3.41 -0.89
CA LYS A 287 4.82 2.68 -1.79
C LYS A 287 5.35 1.41 -1.12
N SER A 288 5.81 1.51 0.12
CA SER A 288 6.27 0.35 0.88
C SER A 288 5.17 -0.68 1.06
N LEU A 289 3.95 -0.27 1.43
CA LEU A 289 2.82 -1.16 1.63
C LEU A 289 2.43 -1.89 0.33
N ILE A 290 2.36 -1.17 -0.79
CA ILE A 290 2.04 -1.77 -2.10
C ILE A 290 3.12 -2.79 -2.49
N ILE A 291 4.40 -2.40 -2.42
CA ILE A 291 5.49 -3.28 -2.87
C ILE A 291 5.65 -4.48 -1.93
N SER A 292 5.58 -4.29 -0.60
CA SER A 292 5.67 -5.40 0.35
C SER A 292 4.51 -6.38 0.17
N SER A 293 3.28 -5.87 -0.02
CA SER A 293 2.11 -6.71 -0.25
C SER A 293 2.23 -7.53 -1.55
N ALA A 294 2.71 -6.89 -2.63
CA ALA A 294 2.93 -7.58 -3.90
C ALA A 294 4.00 -8.68 -3.80
N ILE A 295 5.12 -8.42 -3.09
CA ILE A 295 6.17 -9.43 -2.87
C ILE A 295 5.62 -10.59 -2.05
N PHE A 296 4.94 -10.32 -0.92
CA PHE A 296 4.36 -11.38 -0.10
C PHE A 296 3.33 -12.21 -0.86
N TYR A 297 2.47 -11.56 -1.63
CA TYR A 297 1.48 -12.23 -2.46
C TYR A 297 2.16 -13.19 -3.47
N LEU A 298 3.14 -12.68 -4.24
CA LEU A 298 3.86 -13.48 -5.23
C LEU A 298 4.58 -14.67 -4.59
N VAL A 299 5.29 -14.41 -3.49
CA VAL A 299 6.00 -15.43 -2.73
C VAL A 299 5.05 -16.50 -2.20
N ASN A 300 3.88 -16.09 -1.72
CA ASN A 300 2.90 -17.02 -1.20
C ASN A 300 2.29 -17.90 -2.31
N ILE A 301 2.03 -17.32 -3.49
CA ILE A 301 1.63 -18.10 -4.67
C ILE A 301 2.71 -19.13 -5.03
N LEU A 302 3.98 -18.71 -5.10
CA LEU A 302 5.10 -19.63 -5.38
C LEU A 302 5.23 -20.73 -4.31
N ARG A 303 5.08 -20.37 -3.03
CA ARG A 303 5.04 -21.32 -1.92
C ARG A 303 3.95 -22.37 -2.15
N MET A 304 2.71 -21.97 -2.43
CA MET A 304 1.61 -22.90 -2.67
C MET A 304 1.89 -23.81 -3.88
N VAL A 305 2.38 -23.25 -4.98
CA VAL A 305 2.75 -24.00 -6.19
C VAL A 305 3.78 -25.08 -5.87
N ILE A 306 4.86 -24.72 -5.16
CA ILE A 306 5.91 -25.68 -4.78
C ILE A 306 5.36 -26.74 -3.82
N GLN A 307 4.59 -26.33 -2.80
CA GLN A 307 4.03 -27.25 -1.80
C GLN A 307 3.10 -28.31 -2.44
N ILE A 308 2.19 -27.87 -3.32
CA ILE A 308 1.26 -28.76 -4.02
C ILE A 308 2.00 -29.67 -5.01
N TYR A 309 2.99 -29.15 -5.73
CA TYR A 309 3.80 -29.95 -6.63
C TYR A 309 4.57 -31.06 -5.90
N LEU A 310 5.21 -30.73 -4.77
CA LEU A 310 5.95 -31.72 -3.98
C LEU A 310 5.02 -32.78 -3.38
N TYR A 311 3.82 -32.36 -2.94
CA TYR A 311 2.82 -33.30 -2.45
C TYR A 311 2.34 -34.26 -3.56
N TYR A 312 2.12 -33.73 -4.77
CA TYR A 312 1.76 -34.54 -5.93
C TYR A 312 2.79 -35.63 -6.23
N ILE A 313 4.08 -35.30 -6.27
CA ILE A 313 5.14 -36.26 -6.66
C ILE A 313 5.49 -37.32 -5.61
N GLY A 314 5.08 -37.19 -4.35
CA GLY A 314 5.56 -38.15 -3.35
C GLY A 314 5.39 -37.77 -1.90
N TYR A 315 5.73 -36.52 -1.59
CA TYR A 315 6.11 -36.12 -0.25
C TYR A 315 4.89 -35.98 0.68
N ALA A 316 5.09 -36.24 1.97
CA ALA A 316 4.05 -36.08 2.97
C ALA A 316 3.68 -34.60 3.16
N TRP A 317 2.39 -34.30 3.24
CA TRP A 317 1.90 -32.92 3.39
C TRP A 317 2.45 -32.24 4.65
N SER A 318 2.52 -32.97 5.77
CA SER A 318 3.06 -32.46 7.04
C SER A 318 4.47 -31.87 6.88
N ASP A 319 5.34 -32.58 6.19
CA ASP A 319 6.77 -32.26 6.15
C ASP A 319 7.03 -31.06 5.25
N ILE A 320 6.32 -31.00 4.13
CA ILE A 320 6.43 -29.92 3.14
C ILE A 320 5.74 -28.66 3.66
N HIS A 321 4.56 -28.81 4.27
CA HIS A 321 3.75 -27.68 4.71
C HIS A 321 4.54 -26.85 5.71
N TYR A 322 5.09 -27.44 6.77
CA TYR A 322 5.84 -26.68 7.78
C TYR A 322 7.19 -26.16 7.27
N SER A 323 7.97 -26.99 6.58
CA SER A 323 9.35 -26.63 6.17
C SER A 323 9.38 -25.46 5.19
N ILE A 324 8.53 -25.48 4.16
CA ILE A 324 8.48 -24.40 3.16
C ILE A 324 7.83 -23.14 3.76
N SER A 325 6.91 -23.29 4.70
CA SER A 325 6.39 -22.16 5.47
C SER A 325 7.48 -21.47 6.27
N ALA A 326 8.34 -22.24 6.94
CA ALA A 326 9.47 -21.68 7.69
C ALA A 326 10.46 -20.94 6.76
N ALA A 327 10.71 -21.47 5.56
CA ALA A 327 11.57 -20.81 4.57
C ALA A 327 11.05 -19.41 4.15
N SER A 328 9.74 -19.16 4.22
CA SER A 328 9.17 -17.83 3.93
C SER A 328 9.62 -16.73 4.91
N SER A 329 10.17 -17.09 6.08
CA SER A 329 10.74 -16.14 7.04
C SER A 329 11.96 -15.37 6.50
N PHE A 330 12.76 -15.98 5.61
CA PHE A 330 13.86 -15.30 4.94
C PHE A 330 13.38 -14.12 4.08
N ILE A 331 12.19 -14.26 3.48
CA ILE A 331 11.58 -13.23 2.64
C ILE A 331 11.10 -12.07 3.51
N ALA A 332 10.58 -12.36 4.70
CA ALA A 332 10.26 -11.32 5.68
C ALA A 332 11.52 -10.50 6.06
N ALA A 333 12.69 -11.14 6.23
CA ALA A 333 13.94 -10.43 6.50
C ALA A 333 14.35 -9.52 5.32
N ILE A 334 14.26 -9.99 4.07
CA ILE A 334 14.50 -9.17 2.87
C ILE A 334 13.57 -7.96 2.83
N ILE A 335 12.29 -8.15 3.17
CA ILE A 335 11.31 -7.07 3.20
C ILE A 335 11.63 -6.05 4.29
N VAL A 336 12.10 -6.47 5.47
CA VAL A 336 12.59 -5.54 6.51
C VAL A 336 13.75 -4.69 5.98
N LEU A 337 14.68 -5.27 5.22
CA LEU A 337 15.78 -4.52 4.59
C LEU A 337 15.26 -3.52 3.53
N LEU A 338 14.28 -3.90 2.72
CA LEU A 338 13.64 -3.00 1.76
C LEU A 338 12.87 -1.86 2.46
N LEU A 339 12.22 -2.16 3.59
CA LEU A 339 11.56 -1.16 4.40
C LEU A 339 12.53 -0.16 4.99
N HIS A 340 13.72 -0.57 5.42
CA HIS A 340 14.75 0.37 5.87
C HIS A 340 15.11 1.39 4.80
N LYS A 341 15.18 0.96 3.52
CA LYS A 341 15.48 1.84 2.38
C LYS A 341 14.39 2.87 2.11
N TRP A 342 13.11 2.52 2.30
CA TRP A 342 11.99 3.42 1.97
C TRP A 342 11.47 4.21 3.18
N ILE A 343 11.47 3.59 4.35
CA ILE A 343 10.99 4.14 5.62
C ILE A 343 12.05 3.86 6.69
N PRO A 344 13.22 4.52 6.63
CA PRO A 344 14.27 4.38 7.63
C PRO A 344 13.76 4.71 9.05
N GLU A 345 12.68 5.49 9.15
CA GLU A 345 12.03 5.82 10.42
C GLU A 345 11.69 4.60 11.25
N PHE A 346 11.37 3.45 10.65
CA PHE A 346 11.08 2.25 11.41
C PHE A 346 12.27 1.82 12.27
N ILE A 347 13.45 1.61 11.65
CA ILE A 347 14.66 1.19 12.37
C ILE A 347 15.17 2.31 13.28
N ILE A 348 15.18 3.55 12.80
CA ILE A 348 15.68 4.69 13.58
C ILE A 348 14.80 4.92 14.83
N SER A 349 13.50 4.65 14.74
CA SER A 349 12.61 4.75 15.90
C SER A 349 12.94 3.74 17.00
N LEU A 350 13.39 2.53 16.64
CA LEU A 350 13.87 1.52 17.60
C LEU A 350 15.18 1.97 18.27
N ILE A 351 16.12 2.49 17.48
CA ILE A 351 17.38 3.07 18.00
C ILE A 351 17.10 4.25 18.94
N TRP A 352 16.08 5.05 18.62
CA TRP A 352 15.64 6.17 19.46
C TRP A 352 15.07 5.71 20.80
N VAL A 353 14.24 4.65 20.81
CA VAL A 353 13.74 4.02 22.05
C VAL A 353 14.91 3.52 22.90
N TYR A 354 15.85 2.80 22.30
CA TYR A 354 17.04 2.33 23.02
C TYR A 354 17.83 3.49 23.64
N SER A 355 18.00 4.59 22.90
CA SER A 355 18.68 5.80 23.38
C SER A 355 17.96 6.44 24.56
N LEU A 356 16.62 6.49 24.54
CA LEU A 356 15.83 6.96 25.68
C LEU A 356 16.00 6.07 26.92
N ILE A 357 15.92 4.75 26.75
CA ILE A 357 16.09 3.79 27.85
C ILE A 357 17.47 3.97 28.48
N LYS A 358 18.52 4.04 27.65
CA LYS A 358 19.90 4.27 28.09
C LYS A 358 20.06 5.57 28.89
N GLN A 359 19.44 6.67 28.44
CA GLN A 359 19.46 7.94 29.17
C GLN A 359 18.75 7.85 30.52
N LYS A 360 17.60 7.17 30.58
CA LYS A 360 16.83 6.97 31.82
C LYS A 360 17.61 6.13 32.84
N VAL A 361 18.24 5.04 32.40
CA VAL A 361 19.08 4.18 33.24
C VAL A 361 20.28 4.96 33.79
N LYS A 362 20.97 5.74 32.94
CA LYS A 362 22.11 6.56 33.38
C LYS A 362 21.70 7.60 34.43
N LYS A 363 20.60 8.31 34.21
CA LYS A 363 20.08 9.32 35.15
C LYS A 363 19.69 8.71 36.51
N ASN A 364 19.08 7.53 36.50
CA ASN A 364 18.74 6.82 37.73
C ASN A 364 20.00 6.41 38.51
N SER A 365 21.03 5.89 37.82
CA SER A 365 22.31 5.54 38.45
C SER A 365 23.03 6.75 39.06
N GLU A 366 23.05 7.89 38.36
CA GLU A 366 23.63 9.14 38.87
C GLU A 366 22.85 9.68 40.09
N ASN A 367 21.53 9.57 40.10
CA ASN A 367 20.70 9.96 41.24
C ASN A 367 20.94 9.04 42.46
N THR A 368 21.08 7.73 42.26
CA THR A 368 21.42 6.80 43.35
C THR A 368 22.77 7.13 43.96
N LYS A 369 23.78 7.48 43.15
CA LYS A 369 25.12 7.88 43.63
C LYS A 369 25.16 9.24 44.35
N LYS A 370 24.16 10.10 44.16
CA LYS A 370 24.05 11.38 44.89
C LYS A 370 23.31 11.26 46.22
N ASN A 371 22.58 10.17 46.42
CA ASN A 371 21.79 9.89 47.63
C ASN A 371 22.50 8.92 48.59
N ILE A 372 23.70 8.47 48.24
CA ILE A 372 24.68 7.76 49.07
C ILE A 372 25.80 8.76 49.33
#